data_AF-A0A2V6M6V9-F1
#
_entry.id   AF-A0A2V6M6V9-F1
#
_cell.length_a   1.000
_cell.length_b   1.000
_cell.length_c   1.000
_cell.angle_alpha   90.00
_cell.angle_beta   90.00
_cell.angle_gamma   90.00
#
_symmetry.space_group_name_H-M   'P 1'
#
loop_
_entity.id
_entity.type
_entity.pdbx_description
1 polymer ?
#
loop_
_entity_poly.entity_id
_entity_poly.type
_entity_poly.pdbx_seq_one_letter_code
_entity_poly.pdbx_strand_id
1 'polypeptide(L)'
;LNSAGEISFTILSMTLSLAAVFIPLAFMPGLLGRIFREFAITIIVAILASGLVSLTLTPLMCSRILKERGAGHRKTWTERFVA
;
A
#
# COMPACT_ATOMS: atom_id res chain seq x y z
N LEU A 1 -7.60 -10.30 -14.03
CA LEU A 1 -7.85 -10.83 -12.67
C LEU A 1 -6.56 -11.28 -12.00
N ASN A 2 -5.68 -12.01 -12.70
CA ASN A 2 -4.40 -12.49 -12.13
C ASN A 2 -3.48 -11.37 -11.59
N SER A 3 -3.34 -10.27 -12.34
CA SER A 3 -2.42 -9.16 -11.97
C SER A 3 -2.80 -8.46 -10.66
N ALA A 4 -4.09 -8.36 -10.34
CA ALA A 4 -4.53 -7.74 -9.07
C ALA A 4 -4.13 -8.59 -7.86
N GLY A 5 -4.16 -9.92 -8.01
CA GLY A 5 -3.66 -10.86 -7.00
C GLY A 5 -2.14 -10.80 -6.84
N GLU A 6 -1.39 -10.74 -7.95
CA GLU A 6 0.08 -10.65 -7.95
C GLU A 6 0.60 -9.36 -7.29
N ILE A 7 -0.06 -8.22 -7.56
CA ILE A 7 0.29 -6.93 -6.94
C ILE A 7 -0.05 -6.96 -5.44
N SER A 8 -1.21 -7.48 -5.07
CA SER A 8 -1.64 -7.60 -3.66
C SER A 8 -0.68 -8.48 -2.85
N PHE A 9 -0.24 -9.59 -3.44
CA PHE A 9 0.73 -10.50 -2.84
C PHE A 9 2.10 -9.82 -2.66
N THR A 10 2.55 -9.04 -3.64
CA THR A 10 3.80 -8.26 -3.57
C THR A 10 3.76 -7.23 -2.43
N ILE A 11 2.67 -6.48 -2.30
CA ILE A 11 2.52 -5.45 -1.25
C ILE A 11 2.49 -6.10 0.14
N LEU A 12 1.76 -7.21 0.29
CA LEU A 12 1.74 -7.98 1.55
C LEU A 12 3.13 -8.48 1.93
N SER A 13 3.90 -9.00 0.96
CA SER A 13 5.26 -9.48 1.20
C SER A 13 6.21 -8.35 1.65
N MET A 14 6.16 -7.18 1.01
CA MET A 14 6.97 -6.03 1.42
C MET A 14 6.60 -5.55 2.84
N THR A 15 5.31 -5.54 3.16
CA THR A 15 4.78 -5.15 4.48
C THR A 15 5.25 -6.10 5.58
N LEU A 16 5.13 -7.41 5.34
CA LEU A 16 5.61 -8.46 6.24
C LEU A 16 7.12 -8.40 6.44
N SER A 17 7.88 -8.14 5.37
CA SER A 17 9.33 -7.99 5.44
C SER A 17 9.74 -6.83 6.36
N LEU A 18 9.09 -5.67 6.23
CA LEU A 18 9.31 -4.54 7.14
C LEU A 18 8.99 -4.92 8.59
N ALA A 19 7.85 -5.57 8.84
CA ALA A 19 7.46 -6.00 10.19
C ALA A 19 8.49 -6.98 10.80
N ALA A 20 9.04 -7.90 10.00
CA ALA A 20 10.03 -8.87 10.44
C ALA A 20 11.34 -8.22 10.90
N VAL A 21 11.75 -7.11 10.30
CA VAL A 21 12.95 -6.35 10.72
C VAL A 21 12.77 -5.70 12.11
N PHE A 22 11.53 -5.43 12.53
CA PHE A 22 11.24 -4.89 13.86
C PHE A 22 11.23 -5.95 14.97
N ILE A 23 11.16 -7.24 14.65
CA ILE A 23 11.24 -8.34 15.62
C ILE A 23 12.56 -8.30 16.42
N PRO A 24 13.76 -8.27 15.80
CA PRO A 24 15.01 -8.19 16.56
C PRO A 24 15.12 -6.89 17.37
N LEU A 25 14.55 -5.79 16.89
CA LEU A 25 14.48 -4.52 17.64
C LEU A 25 13.64 -4.64 18.91
N ALA A 26 12.55 -5.43 18.89
CA ALA A 26 11.71 -5.69 20.07
C ALA A 26 12.39 -6.61 21.11
N PHE A 27 13.35 -7.43 20.69
CA PHE A 27 14.11 -8.36 21.54
C PHE A 27 15.43 -7.79 22.07
N MET A 28 15.82 -6.56 21.71
CA MET A 28 17.00 -5.93 22.29
C MET A 28 16.78 -5.60 23.79
N PRO A 29 17.61 -6.13 24.70
CA PRO A 29 17.52 -5.81 26.12
C PRO A 29 18.17 -4.44 26.43
N GLY A 30 17.53 -3.65 27.28
CA GLY A 30 18.05 -2.35 27.75
C GLY A 30 17.00 -1.24 27.76
N LEU A 31 17.40 -0.03 28.21
CA LEU A 31 16.53 1.16 28.24
C LEU A 31 16.04 1.52 26.83
N LEU A 32 16.96 1.45 25.86
CA LEU A 32 16.66 1.65 24.44
C LEU A 32 15.63 0.63 23.94
N GLY A 33 15.79 -0.65 24.31
CA GLY A 33 14.87 -1.72 23.91
C GLY A 33 13.41 -1.47 24.33
N ARG A 34 13.18 -0.90 25.52
CA ARG A 34 11.82 -0.60 25.99
C ARG A 34 11.15 0.49 25.14
N ILE A 35 11.86 1.57 24.84
CA ILE A 35 11.36 2.67 23.99
C ILE A 35 11.18 2.21 22.54
N PHE A 36 12.15 1.47 21.99
CA PHE A 36 12.05 0.89 20.65
C PHE A 36 10.90 -0.09 20.53
N ARG A 37 10.56 -0.85 21.58
CA ARG A 37 9.41 -1.77 21.56
C ARG A 37 8.09 -1.02 21.43
N GLU A 38 7.88 0.04 22.19
CA GLU A 38 6.67 0.88 22.09
C GLU A 38 6.56 1.55 20.71
N PHE A 39 7.70 2.03 20.18
CA PHE A 39 7.76 2.64 18.85
C PHE A 39 7.52 1.62 17.73
N ALA A 40 8.13 0.44 17.82
CA ALA A 40 7.99 -0.65 16.86
C ALA A 40 6.54 -1.13 16.77
N ILE A 41 5.85 -1.31 17.91
CA ILE A 41 4.43 -1.68 17.92
C ILE A 41 3.59 -0.65 17.18
N THR A 42 3.83 0.64 17.43
CA THR A 42 3.11 1.73 16.75
C THR A 42 3.33 1.69 15.23
N ILE A 43 4.57 1.51 14.79
CA ILE A 43 4.91 1.40 13.37
C ILE A 43 4.25 0.17 12.73
N ILE A 44 4.34 -1.00 13.36
CA ILE A 44 3.75 -2.25 12.85
C ILE A 44 2.25 -2.07 12.66
N VAL A 45 1.55 -1.51 13.65
CA VAL A 45 0.11 -1.24 13.57
C VAL A 45 -0.19 -0.23 12.45
N ALA A 46 0.59 0.85 12.33
CA ALA A 46 0.42 1.85 11.28
C ALA A 46 0.60 1.27 9.87
N ILE A 47 1.62 0.42 9.66
CA ILE A 47 1.87 -0.20 8.35
C ILE A 47 0.78 -1.22 8.01
N LEU A 48 0.34 -2.04 8.97
CA LEU A 48 -0.76 -3.00 8.75
C LEU A 48 -2.07 -2.28 8.42
N ALA A 49 -2.41 -1.23 9.16
CA ALA A 49 -3.57 -0.40 8.87
C ALA A 49 -3.47 0.24 7.48
N SER A 50 -2.30 0.77 7.10
CA SER A 50 -2.02 1.31 5.77
C SER A 50 -2.19 0.25 4.66
N GLY A 51 -1.70 -0.96 4.88
CA GLY A 51 -1.86 -2.09 3.95
C GLY A 51 -3.34 -2.47 3.72
N LEU A 52 -4.12 -2.55 4.80
CA LEU A 52 -5.57 -2.82 4.72
C LEU A 52 -6.33 -1.71 4.01
N VAL A 53 -6.04 -0.46 4.36
CA VAL A 53 -6.60 0.74 3.74
C VAL A 53 -6.23 0.77 2.26
N SER A 54 -4.98 0.49 1.89
CA SER A 54 -4.52 0.45 0.49
C SER A 54 -5.20 -0.65 -0.32
N LEU A 55 -5.29 -1.88 0.21
CA LEU A 55 -6.00 -2.98 -0.46
C LEU A 55 -7.50 -2.72 -0.64
N THR A 56 -8.09 -1.81 0.16
CA THR A 56 -9.51 -1.44 0.07
C THR A 56 -9.73 -0.19 -0.79
N LEU A 57 -8.89 0.83 -0.63
CA LEU A 57 -8.95 2.07 -1.43
C LEU A 57 -8.46 1.87 -2.85
N THR A 58 -7.46 1.02 -3.10
CA THR A 58 -6.96 0.74 -4.46
C THR A 58 -8.05 0.18 -5.37
N PRO A 59 -8.85 -0.85 -4.99
CA PRO A 59 -9.96 -1.32 -5.82
C PRO A 59 -11.10 -0.31 -5.86
N LEU A 60 -11.37 0.44 -4.78
CA LEU A 60 -12.41 1.48 -4.77
C LEU A 60 -12.08 2.64 -5.72
N MET A 61 -10.83 3.10 -5.72
CA MET A 61 -10.33 4.14 -6.61
C MET A 61 -10.22 3.62 -8.04
N CYS A 62 -9.73 2.40 -8.27
CA CYS A 62 -9.77 1.78 -9.60
C CYS A 62 -11.21 1.68 -10.11
N SER A 63 -12.18 1.26 -9.29
CA SER A 63 -13.58 1.14 -9.69
C SER A 63 -14.22 2.52 -9.94
N ARG A 64 -14.01 3.51 -9.06
CA ARG A 64 -14.58 4.86 -9.22
C ARG A 64 -13.94 5.65 -10.35
N ILE A 65 -12.61 5.69 -10.43
CA ILE A 65 -11.87 6.41 -11.50
C ILE A 65 -12.10 5.73 -12.85
N LEU A 66 -12.16 4.39 -12.91
CA LEU A 66 -12.47 3.70 -14.17
C LEU A 66 -13.95 3.88 -14.57
N LYS A 67 -14.87 4.01 -13.60
CA LYS A 67 -16.26 4.39 -13.89
C LYS A 67 -16.38 5.84 -14.41
N GLU A 68 -15.52 6.75 -13.97
CA GLU A 68 -15.39 8.09 -14.57
C GLU A 68 -14.76 8.06 -15.98
N ARG A 69 -13.95 7.06 -16.30
CA ARG A 69 -13.41 6.86 -17.67
C ARG A 69 -14.28 5.98 -18.57
N GLY A 70 -15.30 5.30 -18.04
CA GLY A 70 -16.13 4.30 -18.74
C GLY A 70 -17.39 4.84 -19.42
N ALA A 71 -17.66 6.14 -19.40
CA ALA A 71 -18.84 6.75 -20.03
C ALA A 71 -18.49 7.88 -21.01
N GLY A 72 -17.31 7.82 -21.63
CA GLY A 72 -16.94 8.84 -22.60
C GLY A 72 -15.62 8.55 -23.29
N HIS A 73 -15.73 8.12 -24.54
CA HIS A 73 -14.73 8.32 -25.59
C HIS A 73 -14.38 9.82 -25.68
N ARG A 74 -13.55 10.35 -24.77
CA ARG A 74 -12.97 11.67 -24.94
C ARG A 74 -11.79 11.53 -25.88
N LYS A 75 -12.09 11.82 -27.15
CA LYS A 75 -11.11 12.14 -28.18
C LYS A 75 -10.02 13.04 -27.59
N THR A 76 -8.86 12.45 -27.53
CA THR A 76 -7.54 13.04 -27.41
C THR A 76 -7.46 14.44 -28.03
N TRP A 77 -7.39 15.47 -27.18
CA TRP A 77 -7.08 16.86 -27.59
C TRP A 77 -5.69 16.97 -28.22
N THR A 78 -4.80 15.98 -27.99
CA THR A 78 -3.45 15.94 -28.55
C THR A 78 -3.37 15.47 -30.00
N GLU A 79 -4.47 15.05 -30.64
CA GLU A 79 -4.49 14.76 -32.10
C GLU A 79 -4.83 16.01 -32.94
N ARG A 80 -5.37 17.08 -32.35
CA ARG A 80 -5.76 18.31 -33.09
C ARG A 80 -4.61 19.32 -33.26
N PHE A 81 -3.50 19.15 -32.55
CA PHE A 81 -2.33 20.04 -32.64
C PHE A 81 -1.19 19.49 -33.52
N VAL A 82 -1.35 18.28 -34.06
CA VAL A 82 -0.33 17.57 -34.87
C VAL A 82 -0.79 17.35 -36.33
N ALA A 83 -1.90 17.96 -36.75
CA ALA A 83 -2.38 17.95 -38.14
C ALA A 83 -2.47 19.37 -38.70
#